data_AF-A0A8G2EHG3-F1
#
_entry.id   AF-A0A8G2EHG3-F1
#
_cell.length_a   1.000
_cell.length_b   1.000
_cell.length_c   1.000
_cell.angle_alpha   90.00
_cell.angle_beta   90.00
_cell.angle_gamma   90.00
#
_symmetry.space_group_name_H-M   'P 1'
#
loop_
_entity.id
_entity.type
_entity.pdbx_description
1 polymer ?
#
loop_
_entity_poly.entity_id
_entity_poly.type
_entity_poly.pdbx_seq_one_letter_code
_entity_poly.pdbx_strand_id
1 'polypeptide(L)' 'MNREFEIWIRLRYGGRYDLTRDGHGYYSREVVKRMYEVWCHCRGLEVV' A
#
# COMPACT_ATOMS: atom_id res chain seq x y z
N MET A 1 2.33 -5.19 -8.56
CA MET A 1 2.08 -5.40 -7.12
C MET A 1 1.48 -4.17 -6.44
N ASN A 2 2.21 -3.06 -6.31
CA ASN A 2 1.71 -1.87 -5.58
C ASN A 2 0.50 -1.18 -6.23
N ARG A 3 0.38 -1.22 -7.56
CA ARG A 3 -0.73 -0.54 -8.28
C ARG A 3 -2.10 -1.11 -7.93
N GLU A 4 -2.22 -2.41 -7.72
CA GLU A 4 -3.49 -3.04 -7.33
C GLU A 4 -3.91 -2.65 -5.93
N PHE A 5 -2.94 -2.60 -5.00
CA PHE A 5 -3.16 -2.09 -3.66
C PHE A 5 -3.56 -0.60 -3.68
N GLU A 6 -2.91 0.23 -4.49
CA GLU A 6 -3.24 1.66 -4.61
C GLU A 6 -4.64 1.88 -5.17
N ILE A 7 -5.05 1.10 -6.17
CA ILE A 7 -6.43 1.10 -6.68
C ILE A 7 -7.39 0.70 -5.57
N TRP A 8 -7.08 -0.37 -4.83
CA TRP A 8 -7.91 -0.84 -3.72
C TRP A 8 -8.06 0.19 -2.59
N ILE A 9 -6.96 0.86 -2.20
CA ILE A 9 -6.99 1.97 -1.22
C ILE A 9 -7.87 3.11 -1.74
N ARG A 10 -7.69 3.54 -3.00
CA ARG A 10 -8.47 4.65 -3.57
C ARG A 10 -9.95 4.32 -3.68
N LEU A 11 -10.31 3.09 -4.03
CA LEU A 11 -11.70 2.65 -4.08
C LEU A 11 -12.35 2.60 -2.69
N ARG A 12 -11.61 2.17 -1.67
CA ARG A 12 -12.15 2.00 -0.32
C ARG A 12 -12.14 3.28 0.52
N TYR A 13 -11.13 4.12 0.36
CA TYR A 13 -10.87 5.26 1.23
C TYR A 13 -10.74 6.59 0.48
N GLY A 14 -10.91 6.60 -0.84
CA GLY A 14 -10.75 7.81 -1.66
C GLY A 14 -9.32 8.37 -1.56
N GLY A 15 -9.21 9.68 -1.39
CA GLY A 15 -7.95 10.41 -1.22
C GLY A 15 -7.45 10.50 0.23
N ARG A 16 -7.98 9.70 1.16
CA ARG A 16 -7.65 9.79 2.60
C ARG A 16 -6.20 9.49 2.92
N TYR A 17 -5.58 8.58 2.17
CA TYR A 17 -4.21 8.14 2.42
C TYR A 17 -3.28 8.65 1.33
N ASP A 18 -2.19 9.28 1.76
CA ASP A 18 -1.08 9.67 0.91
C ASP A 18 -0.28 8.43 0.49
N LEU A 19 -0.24 8.19 -0.83
CA LEU A 19 0.42 7.03 -1.44
C LEU A 19 1.82 7.36 -1.97
N THR A 20 2.35 8.53 -1.60
CA THR A 20 3.72 8.94 -1.93
C THR A 20 4.71 7.89 -1.45
N ARG A 21 5.70 7.61 -2.31
CA ARG A 21 6.79 6.70 -2.02
C ARG A 21 8.08 7.45 -1.76
N ASP A 22 8.95 6.87 -0.94
CA ASP A 22 10.28 7.38 -0.69
C ASP A 22 11.26 7.04 -1.83
N GLY A 23 12.50 7.50 -1.72
CA GLY A 23 13.56 7.22 -2.70
C GLY A 23 13.95 5.74 -2.81
N HIS A 24 13.48 4.90 -1.89
CA HIS A 24 13.69 3.45 -1.89
C HIS A 24 12.46 2.68 -2.43
N GLY A 25 11.37 3.37 -2.75
CA GLY A 25 10.15 2.77 -3.30
C GLY A 25 9.15 2.27 -2.24
N TYR A 26 9.38 2.53 -0.95
CA TYR A 26 8.42 2.22 0.11
C TYR A 26 7.40 3.34 0.30
N TYR A 27 6.22 3.02 0.81
CA TYR A 27 5.25 4.04 1.19
C TYR A 27 5.80 4.89 2.33
N SER A 28 5.91 6.21 2.11
CA SER A 28 6.48 7.16 3.08
C SER A 28 5.67 7.23 4.38
N ARG A 29 4.40 6.80 4.33
CA ARG A 29 3.51 6.73 5.50
C ARG A 29 3.51 5.33 6.06
N GLU A 30 3.97 5.18 7.31
CA GLU A 30 3.99 3.88 8.00
C GLU A 30 2.62 3.18 8.02
N VAL A 31 1.53 3.94 8.16
CA VAL A 31 0.18 3.38 8.12
C VAL A 31 -0.13 2.71 6.78
N VAL A 32 0.28 3.32 5.67
CA VAL A 32 0.08 2.76 4.33
C VAL A 32 1.01 1.58 4.09
N LYS A 33 2.24 1.65 4.60
CA LYS A 33 3.17 0.52 4.59
C LYS A 33 2.58 -0.71 5.29
N ARG A 34 2.07 -0.57 6.51
CA ARG A 34 1.42 -1.67 7.26
C ARG A 34 0.17 -2.19 6.56
N MET A 35 -0.64 -1.29 5.99
CA MET A 35 -1.81 -1.69 5.20
C MET A 35 -1.40 -2.53 3.99
N TYR A 36 -0.31 -2.18 3.32
CA TYR A 36 0.22 -2.93 2.20
C TYR A 36 0.75 -4.30 2.63
N GLU A 37 1.52 -4.38 3.71
CA GLU A 37 2.03 -5.63 4.29
C GLU A 37 0.88 -6.60 4.63
N VAL A 38 -0.16 -6.11 5.31
CA VAL A 38 -1.35 -6.91 5.64
C VAL A 38 -2.09 -7.33 4.37
N TRP A 39 -2.24 -6.43 3.40
CA TRP A 39 -2.90 -6.72 2.13
C TRP A 39 -2.18 -7.82 1.34
N CYS A 40 -0.84 -7.81 1.33
CA CYS A 40 -0.02 -8.86 0.74
C CYS A 40 -0.17 -10.18 1.49
N HIS A 41 -0.09 -10.16 2.82
CA HIS A 41 -0.26 -11.36 3.66
C HIS A 41 -1.61 -12.06 3.41
N CYS A 42 -2.71 -11.30 3.36
CA CYS A 42 -4.04 -11.86 3.08
C CYS A 42 -4.18 -12.45 1.66
N ARG A 43 -3.26 -12.13 0.74
CA ARG A 43 -3.26 -12.63 -0.64
C ARG A 43 -2.16 -13.66 -0.91
N GLY A 44 -1.41 -14.07 0.12
CA GLY A 44 -0.29 -14.99 -0.04
C GLY A 44 0.85 -14.41 -0.89
N LEU A 45 0.98 -13.08 -0.92
CA LEU A 45 2.03 -12.38 -1.63
C LEU A 45 3.22 -12.14 -0.69
N GLU A 46 4.44 -12.42 -1.14
CA GLU A 46 5.64 -11.98 -0.42
C GLU A 46 5.76 -10.45 -0.47
N VAL A 47 6.05 -9.85 0.68
CA VAL A 47 6.40 -8.44 0.78
C VAL A 47 7.87 -8.32 0.40
N VAL A 48 8.14 -7.71 -0.76
CA VAL A 48 9.49 -7.49 -1.31
C VAL A 48 9.95 -6.07 -0.99
#